data_AF-A0A8C7LI80-F1
#
_entry.id   AF-A0A8C7LI80-F1
#
_cell.length_a   1.000
_cell.length_b   1.000
_cell.length_c   1.000
_cell.angle_alpha   90.00
_cell.angle_beta   90.00
_cell.angle_gamma   90.00
#
_symmetry.space_group_name_H-M   'P 1'
#
loop_
_entity.id
_entity.type
_entity.pdbx_description
1 polymer ?
#
loop_
_entity_poly.entity_id
_entity_poly.type
_entity_poly.pdbx_seq_one_letter_code
_entity_poly.pdbx_strand_id
1 'polypeptide(L)'
;MLFAALRLNMKLKEKDEADPRTENNTKEGIKKEKKPKKEEAEHPVTTKKKSKEEIEAAKALKIKKKEEEEQQRWRWWEEDKYEDGVKWKFLEHRGPFFPPEYQHLPDNVNFYYNGKVVKLGLAAEEVALFFAQMLDHEYTTKDVFRNNFFKDWRKEMTLEERVLISDLNKCDFQELHTMHKEKVEARKAMSKEEKLVMKEANQKIVEEYGFCILDHHRERIGNFKIEPPGLFRGRGEHPKQGMLKKRIQSEHEWLPPAGHHWKEVRHDNTVTWLASWTENVQGSCKYVMLNPSSKLKGEKDWEKYEVARRLKSCVNGIRQQYQQDIKSKQMETRQRAVALYFIDKLALRAGNEKEEGETADTVGCCSLRVEHITLHDLLEDKECVVEFDFLGKDCIRYYNKVPVTKRVFKNLTLFMKNKEPGDDLFDRLNTCLLNKHLSSLLPGLTAKVFRTFNASITLQEQLQQLSNMTDNPTEKLLSYNRANRAVAVLCNHQRVPPKTFDQSMANLQSKIDGRREQLALAKSELKLAKKEVKAHSSDSKLQAVVERKKKAVQRCEEQLMKMEVQATNREENKQIALGTSKLNYLDPRISVAWCKNMEVPLDKIYNKSQRDKFAWAVDMTGADFIF
;
A
#
# COMPACT_ATOMS: atom_id res chain seq x y z
N MET A 1 -16.85 11.52 -29.04
CA MET A 1 -18.15 10.82 -28.95
C MET A 1 -17.92 9.44 -28.34
N LEU A 2 -17.90 9.30 -27.01
CA LEU A 2 -17.57 8.01 -26.34
C LEU A 2 -18.51 7.66 -25.17
N PHE A 3 -19.65 8.36 -25.04
CA PHE A 3 -20.50 8.34 -23.85
C PHE A 3 -21.83 7.55 -24.00
N ALA A 4 -22.08 6.91 -25.15
CA ALA A 4 -23.36 6.25 -25.45
C ALA A 4 -23.36 4.71 -25.37
N ALA A 5 -22.19 4.05 -25.46
CA ALA A 5 -22.11 2.61 -25.74
C ALA A 5 -22.26 1.68 -24.51
N LEU A 6 -22.19 2.20 -23.27
CA LEU A 6 -22.08 1.39 -22.04
C LEU A 6 -23.41 1.13 -21.30
N ARG A 7 -24.57 1.39 -21.93
CA ARG A 7 -25.89 1.26 -21.28
C ARG A 7 -26.79 0.11 -21.75
N LEU A 8 -26.37 -0.73 -22.71
CA LEU A 8 -27.29 -1.67 -23.38
C LEU A 8 -27.14 -3.18 -23.08
N ASN A 9 -26.05 -3.64 -22.43
CA ASN A 9 -25.73 -5.08 -22.31
C ASN A 9 -26.15 -5.77 -20.99
N MET A 10 -27.31 -5.42 -20.41
CA MET A 10 -27.83 -6.09 -19.20
C MET A 10 -29.33 -6.48 -19.26
N LYS A 11 -29.86 -6.71 -20.47
CA LYS A 11 -31.14 -7.40 -20.66
C LYS A 11 -31.07 -8.34 -21.85
N LEU A 12 -31.07 -9.65 -21.58
CA LEU A 12 -31.75 -10.72 -22.33
C LEU A 12 -31.25 -12.09 -21.84
N LYS A 13 -32.10 -12.78 -21.04
CA LYS A 13 -32.37 -14.24 -21.05
C LYS A 13 -33.21 -14.63 -19.81
N GLU A 14 -34.52 -14.64 -20.01
CA GLU A 14 -35.44 -15.65 -19.44
C GLU A 14 -35.23 -16.96 -20.27
N LYS A 15 -35.67 -18.19 -19.95
CA LYS A 15 -36.43 -18.89 -18.89
C LYS A 15 -36.28 -20.41 -19.20
N ASP A 16 -37.09 -21.26 -18.54
CA ASP A 16 -37.33 -22.71 -18.77
C ASP A 16 -36.55 -23.63 -17.81
N GLU A 17 -37.11 -24.67 -17.17
CA GLU A 17 -38.52 -24.98 -16.80
C GLU A 17 -38.52 -25.93 -15.56
N ALA A 18 -39.67 -26.40 -15.07
CA ALA A 18 -39.82 -27.31 -13.89
C ALA A 18 -39.36 -28.78 -14.21
N ASP A 19 -39.31 -29.79 -13.33
CA ASP A 19 -40.15 -30.14 -12.16
C ASP A 19 -39.40 -31.13 -11.18
N PRO A 20 -39.98 -32.04 -10.35
CA PRO A 20 -39.69 -32.03 -8.91
C PRO A 20 -39.18 -33.37 -8.33
N ARG A 21 -38.91 -33.41 -7.01
CA ARG A 21 -39.24 -34.56 -6.15
C ARG A 21 -39.15 -34.21 -4.65
N THR A 22 -40.20 -34.57 -3.93
CA THR A 22 -40.41 -34.44 -2.48
C THR A 22 -39.96 -35.69 -1.73
N GLU A 23 -39.50 -35.56 -0.48
CA GLU A 23 -39.89 -36.51 0.59
C GLU A 23 -39.71 -35.98 2.03
N ASN A 24 -40.86 -35.67 2.64
CA ASN A 24 -41.31 -35.86 4.04
C ASN A 24 -40.37 -35.88 5.28
N ASN A 25 -40.75 -35.02 6.25
CA ASN A 25 -40.93 -35.28 7.70
C ASN A 25 -39.72 -35.74 8.58
N THR A 26 -39.66 -35.49 9.89
CA THR A 26 -40.70 -35.15 10.89
C THR A 26 -40.17 -34.21 11.98
N LYS A 27 -41.07 -33.53 12.71
CA LYS A 27 -40.75 -32.78 13.94
C LYS A 27 -40.62 -33.72 15.14
N GLU A 28 -39.77 -33.38 16.11
CA GLU A 28 -40.13 -33.49 17.53
C GLU A 28 -39.29 -32.53 18.40
N GLY A 29 -39.76 -32.21 19.60
CA GLY A 29 -39.09 -31.24 20.46
C GLY A 29 -39.47 -31.39 21.94
N ILE A 30 -38.50 -31.12 22.82
CA ILE A 30 -38.63 -31.36 24.27
C ILE A 30 -38.23 -30.09 25.06
N LYS A 31 -39.13 -29.69 25.97
CA LYS A 31 -38.94 -28.74 27.09
C LYS A 31 -38.16 -29.46 28.20
N LYS A 32 -37.47 -28.88 29.19
CA LYS A 32 -37.47 -27.59 29.92
C LYS A 32 -36.32 -27.71 30.95
N GLU A 33 -35.79 -26.61 31.51
CA GLU A 33 -35.75 -26.40 32.99
C GLU A 33 -35.12 -25.04 33.41
N LYS A 34 -35.27 -24.68 34.70
CA LYS A 34 -34.96 -23.35 35.26
C LYS A 34 -34.29 -23.43 36.65
N LYS A 35 -33.12 -22.79 36.79
CA LYS A 35 -32.56 -22.09 37.99
C LYS A 35 -32.29 -22.92 39.27
N PRO A 36 -31.26 -22.55 40.05
CA PRO A 36 -31.43 -21.53 41.11
C PRO A 36 -30.57 -20.26 40.97
N LYS A 37 -30.74 -19.33 41.93
CA LYS A 37 -29.98 -18.07 42.14
C LYS A 37 -29.24 -18.15 43.50
N LYS A 38 -28.08 -17.49 43.59
CA LYS A 38 -27.40 -16.82 44.75
C LYS A 38 -25.87 -17.00 44.59
N GLU A 39 -24.99 -16.08 44.94
CA GLU A 39 -25.10 -14.77 45.61
C GLU A 39 -23.98 -13.86 45.08
N GLU A 40 -24.28 -12.63 44.67
CA GLU A 40 -23.26 -11.61 44.34
C GLU A 40 -23.12 -10.65 45.52
N ALA A 41 -21.90 -10.48 46.03
CA ALA A 41 -21.57 -9.42 46.98
C ALA A 41 -21.22 -8.13 46.22
N GLU A 42 -21.95 -7.05 46.51
CA GLU A 42 -21.82 -5.78 45.80
C GLU A 42 -20.58 -4.98 46.24
N HIS A 43 -19.70 -4.63 45.30
CA HIS A 43 -18.88 -3.43 45.38
C HIS A 43 -18.92 -2.67 44.03
N PRO A 44 -19.75 -1.62 43.90
CA PRO A 44 -19.95 -0.94 42.63
C PRO A 44 -18.84 0.08 42.33
N VAL A 45 -17.82 -0.34 41.58
CA VAL A 45 -16.88 0.61 40.93
C VAL A 45 -17.62 1.30 39.78
N THR A 46 -18.23 2.45 40.09
CA THR A 46 -18.98 3.25 39.13
C THR A 46 -18.05 3.91 38.11
N THR A 47 -18.00 3.39 36.88
CA THR A 47 -17.43 4.14 35.75
C THR A 47 -18.30 5.36 35.44
N LYS A 48 -17.99 6.51 36.05
CA LYS A 48 -18.66 7.78 35.77
C LYS A 48 -18.67 8.07 34.27
N LYS A 49 -19.87 8.28 33.71
CA LYS A 49 -20.04 8.91 32.39
C LYS A 49 -19.44 10.31 32.46
N LYS A 50 -18.40 10.59 31.67
CA LYS A 50 -17.77 11.91 31.64
C LYS A 50 -18.78 13.00 31.29
N SER A 51 -18.68 14.14 31.96
CA SER A 51 -19.59 15.26 31.73
C SER A 51 -19.38 15.86 30.34
N LYS A 52 -20.36 16.63 29.84
CA LYS A 52 -20.24 17.31 28.55
C LYS A 52 -19.08 18.33 28.57
N GLU A 53 -18.89 18.99 29.70
CA GLU A 53 -17.81 19.95 29.97
C GLU A 53 -16.44 19.27 30.02
N GLU A 54 -16.30 18.10 30.66
CA GLU A 54 -15.06 17.30 30.63
C GLU A 54 -14.68 16.89 29.20
N ILE A 55 -15.67 16.59 28.35
CA ILE A 55 -15.47 16.24 26.94
C ILE A 55 -15.04 17.47 26.12
N GLU A 56 -15.59 18.65 26.41
CA GLU A 56 -15.22 19.90 25.74
C GLU A 56 -13.85 20.42 26.20
N ALA A 57 -13.54 20.37 27.50
CA ALA A 57 -12.21 20.66 28.04
C ALA A 57 -11.14 19.71 27.47
N ALA A 58 -11.43 18.40 27.37
CA ALA A 58 -10.51 17.43 26.76
C ALA A 58 -10.36 17.60 25.23
N LYS A 59 -11.29 18.27 24.55
CA LYS A 59 -11.13 18.70 23.15
C LYS A 59 -10.28 19.95 23.05
N ALA A 60 -10.55 20.97 23.87
CA ALA A 60 -9.79 22.22 23.91
C ALA A 60 -8.30 21.96 24.21
N LEU A 61 -8.00 21.12 25.20
CA LEU A 61 -6.63 20.73 25.54
C LEU A 61 -5.92 20.00 24.37
N LYS A 62 -6.66 19.18 23.59
CA LYS A 62 -6.12 18.52 22.38
C LYS A 62 -5.91 19.47 21.22
N ILE A 63 -6.72 20.52 21.10
CA ILE A 63 -6.55 21.57 20.08
C ILE A 63 -5.30 22.38 20.43
N LYS A 64 -5.20 22.91 21.67
CA LYS A 64 -4.04 23.67 22.13
C LYS A 64 -2.74 22.90 21.99
N LYS A 65 -2.69 21.63 22.44
CA LYS A 65 -1.49 20.79 22.27
C LYS A 65 -1.14 20.54 20.79
N LYS A 66 -2.13 20.47 19.90
CA LYS A 66 -1.88 20.33 18.45
C LYS A 66 -1.32 21.63 17.86
N GLU A 67 -1.82 22.78 18.29
CA GLU A 67 -1.32 24.10 17.88
C GLU A 67 0.14 24.31 18.36
N GLU A 68 0.45 23.91 19.60
CA GLU A 68 1.82 23.88 20.14
C GLU A 68 2.73 22.91 19.35
N GLU A 69 2.26 21.68 19.04
CA GLU A 69 2.97 20.72 18.16
C GLU A 69 3.19 21.27 16.74
N GLU A 70 2.33 22.16 16.26
CA GLU A 70 2.35 22.76 14.91
C GLU A 70 3.22 24.03 14.86
N GLN A 71 3.33 24.78 15.97
CA GLN A 71 4.26 25.90 16.15
C GLN A 71 5.70 25.45 16.41
N GLN A 72 5.90 24.38 17.19
CA GLN A 72 7.23 23.78 17.42
C GLN A 72 7.73 22.95 16.22
N ARG A 73 6.94 22.87 15.15
CA ARG A 73 7.28 22.10 13.97
C ARG A 73 8.42 22.76 13.20
N TRP A 74 9.51 22.03 13.01
CA TRP A 74 10.60 22.46 12.15
C TRP A 74 10.14 22.69 10.70
N ARG A 75 10.26 23.94 10.23
CA ARG A 75 9.99 24.37 8.86
C ARG A 75 11.26 24.35 8.02
N TRP A 76 11.86 23.17 7.88
CA TRP A 76 13.10 22.98 7.13
C TRP A 76 13.04 23.47 5.66
N TRP A 77 11.85 23.70 5.10
CA TRP A 77 11.63 24.25 3.76
C TRP A 77 11.80 25.78 3.68
N GLU A 78 11.93 26.47 4.81
CA GLU A 78 12.26 27.90 4.92
C GLU A 78 13.78 28.13 5.15
N GLU A 79 14.57 27.06 5.29
CA GLU A 79 16.01 27.14 5.55
C GLU A 79 16.86 27.12 4.27
N ASP A 80 18.06 27.70 4.36
CA ASP A 80 19.07 27.56 3.33
C ASP A 80 19.52 26.10 3.16
N LYS A 81 19.88 25.76 1.91
CA LYS A 81 20.42 24.44 1.58
C LYS A 81 21.85 24.29 2.10
N TYR A 82 22.19 23.07 2.51
CA TYR A 82 23.58 22.69 2.73
C TYR A 82 24.39 22.67 1.43
N GLU A 83 25.71 22.80 1.59
CA GLU A 83 26.69 22.56 0.54
C GLU A 83 26.52 21.17 -0.08
N ASP A 84 26.81 21.06 -1.37
CA ASP A 84 26.64 19.81 -2.12
C ASP A 84 27.46 18.67 -1.49
N GLY A 85 26.80 17.53 -1.29
CA GLY A 85 27.36 16.37 -0.59
C GLY A 85 26.97 16.28 0.89
N VAL A 86 27.10 17.35 1.67
CA VAL A 86 26.78 17.35 3.11
C VAL A 86 25.28 17.11 3.35
N LYS A 87 24.93 16.34 4.39
CA LYS A 87 23.54 16.03 4.76
C LYS A 87 23.16 16.50 6.15
N TRP A 88 24.13 16.65 7.05
CA TRP A 88 23.93 17.11 8.43
C TRP A 88 25.26 17.59 9.01
N LYS A 89 25.18 18.38 10.09
CA LYS A 89 26.31 18.88 10.88
C LYS A 89 26.36 18.22 12.26
N PHE A 90 25.20 17.85 12.82
CA PHE A 90 25.08 17.13 14.08
C PHE A 90 24.06 16.00 13.98
N LEU A 91 24.40 14.82 14.52
CA LEU A 91 23.53 13.66 14.56
C LEU A 91 23.76 12.82 15.83
N GLU A 92 22.72 12.62 16.63
CA GLU A 92 22.75 11.78 17.84
C GLU A 92 21.51 10.87 17.91
N HIS A 93 21.69 9.59 18.26
CA HIS A 93 20.59 8.63 18.42
C HIS A 93 20.93 7.50 19.41
N ARG A 94 19.90 6.84 19.96
CA ARG A 94 20.05 5.65 20.83
C ARG A 94 20.33 4.33 20.09
N GLY A 95 20.49 4.38 18.77
CA GLY A 95 20.71 3.19 17.94
C GLY A 95 19.43 2.40 17.65
N PRO A 96 19.54 1.24 17.00
CA PRO A 96 18.39 0.38 16.71
C PRO A 96 17.93 -0.43 17.94
N PHE A 97 16.63 -0.70 18.00
CA PHE A 97 16.01 -1.58 19.00
C PHE A 97 15.96 -3.03 18.49
N PHE A 98 16.62 -3.94 19.20
CA PHE A 98 16.68 -5.37 18.86
C PHE A 98 15.35 -6.09 19.17
N PRO A 99 14.97 -7.14 18.41
CA PRO A 99 13.85 -8.00 18.78
C PRO A 99 14.16 -8.76 20.07
N PRO A 100 13.16 -9.09 20.91
CA PRO A 100 13.37 -9.93 22.09
C PRO A 100 14.02 -11.27 21.76
N GLU A 101 14.83 -11.78 22.68
CA GLU A 101 15.39 -13.12 22.58
C GLU A 101 14.33 -14.20 22.58
N TYR A 102 14.62 -15.31 21.91
CA TYR A 102 13.72 -16.46 21.87
C TYR A 102 13.69 -17.16 23.24
N GLN A 103 12.53 -17.69 23.58
CA GLN A 103 12.29 -18.44 24.79
C GLN A 103 11.71 -19.79 24.40
N HIS A 104 12.13 -20.84 25.09
CA HIS A 104 11.65 -22.20 24.83
C HIS A 104 10.11 -22.29 24.82
N LEU A 105 9.61 -23.25 24.04
CA LEU A 105 8.21 -23.63 24.10
C LEU A 105 7.84 -24.13 25.50
N PRO A 106 6.58 -23.91 25.96
CA PRO A 106 6.09 -24.53 27.18
C PRO A 106 6.21 -26.05 27.11
N ASP A 107 6.58 -26.72 28.22
CA ASP A 107 6.78 -28.18 28.24
C ASP A 107 5.53 -29.00 27.85
N ASN A 108 4.35 -28.38 27.85
CA ASN A 108 3.10 -28.98 27.37
C ASN A 108 2.86 -28.83 25.86
N VAL A 109 3.86 -28.41 25.08
CA VAL A 109 3.79 -28.21 23.63
C VAL A 109 4.93 -28.95 22.93
N ASN A 110 4.60 -30.00 22.20
CA ASN A 110 5.58 -30.93 21.64
C ASN A 110 5.76 -30.76 20.12
N PHE A 111 6.97 -31.09 19.66
CA PHE A 111 7.25 -31.37 18.25
C PHE A 111 7.32 -32.89 18.05
N TYR A 112 6.77 -33.40 16.94
CA TYR A 112 6.84 -34.83 16.63
C TYR A 112 7.60 -35.09 15.33
N TYR A 113 8.37 -36.17 15.33
CA TYR A 113 8.97 -36.73 14.13
C TYR A 113 8.59 -38.21 14.01
N ASN A 114 7.99 -38.58 12.88
CA ASN A 114 7.50 -39.93 12.61
C ASN A 114 6.62 -40.50 13.74
N GLY A 115 5.72 -39.65 14.26
CA GLY A 115 4.79 -39.98 15.36
C GLY A 115 5.40 -40.03 16.77
N LYS A 116 6.70 -39.74 16.94
CA LYS A 116 7.37 -39.71 18.25
C LYS A 116 7.70 -38.29 18.68
N VAL A 117 7.52 -37.97 19.96
CA VAL A 117 7.94 -36.69 20.54
C VAL A 117 9.46 -36.53 20.41
N VAL A 118 9.89 -35.36 19.96
CA VAL A 118 11.31 -34.96 19.88
C VAL A 118 11.46 -33.57 20.50
N LYS A 119 12.25 -33.47 21.58
CA LYS A 119 12.60 -32.17 22.17
C LYS A 119 13.72 -31.54 21.35
N LEU A 120 13.46 -30.36 20.80
CA LEU A 120 14.41 -29.62 19.97
C LEU A 120 15.34 -28.73 20.82
N GLY A 121 16.55 -28.49 20.34
CA GLY A 121 17.43 -27.44 20.83
C GLY A 121 16.90 -26.05 20.49
N LEU A 122 17.21 -25.04 21.31
CA LEU A 122 16.64 -23.69 21.25
C LEU A 122 16.63 -23.06 19.84
N ALA A 123 17.72 -23.19 19.08
CA ALA A 123 17.85 -22.65 17.73
C ALA A 123 17.00 -23.41 16.69
N ALA A 124 16.99 -24.74 16.74
CA ALA A 124 16.13 -25.56 15.90
C ALA A 124 14.64 -25.36 16.23
N GLU A 125 14.31 -25.12 17.50
CA GLU A 125 12.95 -24.87 17.98
C GLU A 125 12.40 -23.51 17.50
N GLU A 126 13.19 -22.43 17.59
CA GLU A 126 12.81 -21.10 17.05
C GLU A 126 12.47 -21.20 15.55
N VAL A 127 13.30 -21.93 14.79
CA VAL A 127 13.13 -22.08 13.34
C VAL A 127 11.98 -23.00 12.97
N ALA A 128 11.77 -24.10 13.70
CA ALA A 128 10.59 -24.96 13.56
C ALA A 128 9.30 -24.17 13.81
N LEU A 129 9.29 -23.29 14.82
CA LEU A 129 8.16 -22.43 15.13
C LEU A 129 7.84 -21.46 13.99
N PHE A 130 8.82 -20.90 13.27
CA PHE A 130 8.54 -20.03 12.12
C PHE A 130 7.78 -20.75 10.99
N PHE A 131 8.07 -22.03 10.74
CA PHE A 131 7.32 -22.84 9.77
C PHE A 131 5.93 -23.21 10.31
N ALA A 132 5.85 -23.60 11.59
CA ALA A 132 4.59 -23.90 12.27
C ALA A 132 3.60 -22.70 12.24
N GLN A 133 4.09 -21.48 12.43
CA GLN A 133 3.30 -20.24 12.33
C GLN A 133 2.71 -19.99 10.93
N MET A 134 3.15 -20.72 9.91
CA MET A 134 2.76 -20.54 8.51
C MET A 134 2.04 -21.76 7.90
N LEU A 135 1.69 -22.81 8.66
CA LEU A 135 1.10 -24.04 8.10
C LEU A 135 -0.17 -23.81 7.27
N ASP A 136 -0.99 -22.80 7.61
CA ASP A 136 -2.21 -22.44 6.87
C ASP A 136 -1.98 -21.39 5.76
N HIS A 137 -0.72 -21.09 5.44
CA HIS A 137 -0.34 -20.20 4.34
C HIS A 137 0.23 -20.98 3.15
N GLU A 138 -0.26 -20.66 1.95
CA GLU A 138 0.19 -21.11 0.62
C GLU A 138 1.72 -21.19 0.37
N TYR A 139 2.57 -20.60 1.21
CA TYR A 139 4.02 -20.77 1.10
C TYR A 139 4.46 -22.19 1.53
N THR A 140 3.86 -22.78 2.56
CA THR A 140 4.28 -24.10 3.09
C THR A 140 3.92 -25.27 2.18
N THR A 141 3.09 -25.04 1.16
CA THR A 141 2.74 -25.97 0.08
C THR A 141 3.64 -25.84 -1.16
N LYS A 142 4.54 -24.83 -1.22
CA LYS A 142 5.47 -24.67 -2.36
C LYS A 142 6.78 -25.43 -2.12
N ASP A 143 7.19 -26.26 -3.06
CA ASP A 143 8.40 -27.08 -2.94
C ASP A 143 9.67 -26.25 -2.72
N VAL A 144 9.84 -25.14 -3.45
CA VAL A 144 10.97 -24.21 -3.26
C VAL A 144 11.04 -23.70 -1.81
N PHE A 145 9.88 -23.34 -1.23
CA PHE A 145 9.80 -22.86 0.16
C PHE A 145 10.14 -23.97 1.15
N ARG A 146 9.56 -25.16 0.96
CA ARG A 146 9.79 -26.35 1.80
C ARG A 146 11.26 -26.77 1.79
N ASN A 147 11.87 -26.84 0.61
CA ASN A 147 13.25 -27.26 0.41
C ASN A 147 14.25 -26.26 1.00
N ASN A 148 14.05 -24.96 0.78
CA ASN A 148 14.90 -23.92 1.37
C ASN A 148 14.75 -23.87 2.90
N PHE A 149 13.52 -23.95 3.42
CA PHE A 149 13.28 -24.05 4.86
C PHE A 149 14.03 -25.23 5.47
N PHE A 150 13.86 -26.43 4.92
CA PHE A 150 14.46 -27.65 5.47
C PHE A 150 16.00 -27.62 5.41
N LYS A 151 16.55 -27.09 4.31
CA LYS A 151 17.99 -26.89 4.12
C LYS A 151 18.60 -25.95 5.15
N ASP A 152 17.92 -24.85 5.49
CA ASP A 152 18.40 -23.90 6.48
C ASP A 152 18.12 -24.36 7.92
N TRP A 153 16.95 -24.95 8.20
CA TRP A 153 16.62 -25.49 9.52
C TRP A 153 17.61 -26.56 9.98
N ARG A 154 18.05 -27.46 9.07
CA ARG A 154 19.11 -28.45 9.36
C ARG A 154 20.48 -27.84 9.71
N LYS A 155 20.74 -26.56 9.43
CA LYS A 155 21.99 -25.88 9.84
C LYS A 155 21.94 -25.47 11.31
N GLU A 156 20.76 -25.05 11.77
CA GLU A 156 20.53 -24.59 13.16
C GLU A 156 20.25 -25.77 14.13
N MET A 157 20.14 -27.00 13.62
CA MET A 157 20.07 -28.25 14.38
C MET A 157 21.43 -28.70 14.97
N THR A 158 21.37 -29.45 16.08
CA THR A 158 22.50 -30.24 16.59
C THR A 158 22.86 -31.41 15.65
N LEU A 159 23.91 -32.16 15.98
CA LEU A 159 24.29 -33.33 15.19
C LEU A 159 23.25 -34.45 15.30
N GLU A 160 22.74 -34.69 16.50
CA GLU A 160 21.76 -35.71 16.84
C GLU A 160 20.42 -35.43 16.13
N GLU A 161 19.96 -34.19 16.20
CA GLU A 161 18.76 -33.73 15.48
C GLU A 161 18.91 -33.88 13.97
N ARG A 162 20.06 -33.51 13.39
CA ARG A 162 20.33 -33.69 11.96
C ARG A 162 20.31 -35.15 11.52
N VAL A 163 20.75 -36.08 12.37
CA VAL A 163 20.72 -37.51 12.06
C VAL A 163 19.28 -38.05 12.15
N LEU A 164 18.51 -37.62 13.14
CA LEU A 164 17.12 -38.03 13.33
C LEU A 164 16.18 -37.47 12.25
N ILE A 165 16.18 -36.15 12.06
CA ILE A 165 15.18 -35.41 11.28
C ILE A 165 15.61 -35.31 9.81
N SER A 166 15.54 -36.44 9.09
CA SER A 166 16.01 -36.56 7.70
C SER A 166 14.99 -36.15 6.63
N ASP A 167 13.70 -36.13 6.96
CA ASP A 167 12.60 -35.89 6.00
C ASP A 167 11.53 -34.94 6.58
N LEU A 168 11.33 -33.80 5.92
CA LEU A 168 10.33 -32.80 6.32
C LEU A 168 8.90 -33.35 6.36
N ASN A 169 8.57 -34.35 5.53
CA ASN A 169 7.22 -34.90 5.46
C ASN A 169 6.87 -35.79 6.67
N LYS A 170 7.87 -36.18 7.47
CA LYS A 170 7.69 -36.90 8.75
C LYS A 170 7.62 -35.97 9.96
N CYS A 171 7.79 -34.67 9.76
CA CYS A 171 7.73 -33.66 10.83
C CYS A 171 6.27 -33.21 11.05
N ASP A 172 5.79 -33.26 12.29
CA ASP A 172 4.50 -32.70 12.67
C ASP A 172 4.70 -31.40 13.46
N PHE A 173 4.07 -30.33 12.96
CA PHE A 173 4.12 -28.98 13.50
C PHE A 173 2.74 -28.52 14.04
N GLN A 174 1.72 -29.40 14.07
CA GLN A 174 0.34 -29.03 14.41
C GLN A 174 0.17 -28.53 15.84
N GLU A 175 0.87 -29.09 16.82
CA GLU A 175 0.78 -28.63 18.21
C GLU A 175 1.37 -27.21 18.36
N LEU A 176 2.53 -26.96 17.72
CA LEU A 176 3.13 -25.62 17.63
C LEU A 176 2.21 -24.60 16.92
N HIS A 177 1.53 -25.02 15.85
CA HIS A 177 0.59 -24.18 15.12
C HIS A 177 -0.69 -23.89 15.91
N THR A 178 -1.19 -24.87 16.64
CA THR A 178 -2.36 -24.75 17.53
C THR A 178 -2.07 -23.78 18.66
N MET A 179 -0.95 -23.96 19.37
CA MET A 179 -0.47 -23.02 20.39
C MET A 179 -0.23 -21.61 19.83
N HIS A 180 0.24 -21.48 18.58
CA HIS A 180 0.35 -20.16 17.94
C HIS A 180 -1.03 -19.51 17.73
N LYS A 181 -2.01 -20.26 17.20
CA LYS A 181 -3.38 -19.79 16.99
C LYS A 181 -4.04 -19.37 18.31
N GLU A 182 -3.89 -20.17 19.37
CA GLU A 182 -4.34 -19.83 20.72
C GLU A 182 -3.69 -18.55 21.24
N LYS A 183 -2.36 -18.40 21.11
CA LYS A 183 -1.66 -17.15 21.48
C LYS A 183 -2.16 -15.94 20.67
N VAL A 184 -2.56 -16.12 19.40
CA VAL A 184 -3.13 -15.04 18.57
C VAL A 184 -4.55 -14.67 19.01
N GLU A 185 -5.41 -15.65 19.32
CA GLU A 185 -6.76 -15.38 19.82
C GLU A 185 -6.76 -14.83 21.24
N ALA A 186 -5.92 -15.36 22.15
CA ALA A 186 -5.71 -14.80 23.48
C ALA A 186 -5.27 -13.32 23.38
N ARG A 187 -4.33 -12.99 22.48
CA ARG A 187 -3.92 -11.59 22.22
C ARG A 187 -5.08 -10.70 21.73
N LYS A 188 -6.00 -11.22 20.93
CA LYS A 188 -7.22 -10.48 20.53
C LYS A 188 -8.17 -10.31 21.71
N ALA A 189 -8.31 -11.32 22.56
CA ALA A 189 -9.19 -11.36 23.72
C ALA A 189 -8.71 -10.53 24.93
N MET A 190 -7.42 -10.17 25.02
CA MET A 190 -6.85 -9.38 26.14
C MET A 190 -7.74 -8.20 26.57
N SER A 191 -7.78 -7.93 27.87
CA SER A 191 -8.52 -6.83 28.48
C SER A 191 -8.06 -5.44 27.99
N LYS A 192 -8.82 -4.39 28.31
CA LYS A 192 -8.43 -3.01 27.94
C LYS A 192 -7.22 -2.56 28.75
N GLU A 193 -7.12 -3.06 29.97
CA GLU A 193 -6.12 -2.79 30.99
C GLU A 193 -4.78 -3.38 30.56
N GLU A 194 -4.72 -4.66 30.20
CA GLU A 194 -3.51 -5.30 29.64
C GLU A 194 -3.06 -4.60 28.35
N LYS A 195 -4.02 -4.33 27.43
CA LYS A 195 -3.76 -3.58 26.18
C LYS A 195 -3.22 -2.17 26.43
N LEU A 196 -3.57 -1.53 27.54
CA LEU A 196 -3.02 -0.24 27.95
C LEU A 196 -1.56 -0.40 28.45
N VAL A 197 -1.28 -1.36 29.33
CA VAL A 197 0.07 -1.63 29.85
C VAL A 197 1.07 -1.91 28.71
N MET A 198 0.73 -2.80 27.76
CA MET A 198 1.61 -3.05 26.61
C MET A 198 1.78 -1.83 25.70
N LYS A 199 0.76 -0.96 25.60
CA LYS A 199 0.83 0.27 24.81
C LYS A 199 1.77 1.28 25.47
N GLU A 200 1.72 1.42 26.79
CA GLU A 200 2.61 2.29 27.57
C GLU A 200 4.06 1.80 27.54
N ALA A 201 4.28 0.49 27.67
CA ALA A 201 5.61 -0.11 27.48
C ALA A 201 6.17 0.15 26.06
N ASN A 202 5.35 -0.02 25.03
CA ASN A 202 5.75 0.32 23.65
C ASN A 202 5.99 1.82 23.46
N GLN A 203 5.26 2.69 24.17
CA GLN A 203 5.42 4.14 24.08
C GLN A 203 6.76 4.59 24.67
N LYS A 204 7.19 4.01 25.80
CA LYS A 204 8.54 4.25 26.37
C LYS A 204 9.65 3.88 25.37
N ILE A 205 9.54 2.70 24.74
CA ILE A 205 10.47 2.25 23.69
C ILE A 205 10.49 3.22 22.49
N VAL A 206 9.34 3.79 22.10
CA VAL A 206 9.24 4.80 21.03
C VAL A 206 9.81 6.16 21.45
N GLU A 207 9.75 6.52 22.73
CA GLU A 207 10.31 7.78 23.25
C GLU A 207 11.84 7.73 23.32
N GLU A 208 12.41 6.58 23.69
CA GLU A 208 13.84 6.32 23.81
C GLU A 208 14.52 6.06 22.45
N TYR A 209 14.00 5.10 21.65
CA TYR A 209 14.63 4.67 20.38
C TYR A 209 13.94 5.23 19.12
N GLY A 210 12.75 5.83 19.24
CA GLY A 210 11.98 6.29 18.08
C GLY A 210 12.36 7.67 17.55
N PHE A 211 13.37 8.32 18.12
CA PHE A 211 13.79 9.67 17.77
C PHE A 211 15.32 9.82 17.79
N CYS A 212 15.82 10.79 17.04
CA CYS A 212 17.20 11.26 17.04
C CYS A 212 17.22 12.78 17.19
N ILE A 213 18.39 13.34 17.48
CA ILE A 213 18.65 14.78 17.30
C ILE A 213 19.42 14.93 15.99
N LEU A 214 18.89 15.72 15.07
CA LEU A 214 19.49 16.08 13.79
C LEU A 214 19.59 17.61 13.75
N ASP A 215 20.82 18.15 13.68
CA ASP A 215 21.06 19.60 13.59
C ASP A 215 20.25 20.41 14.63
N HIS A 216 20.27 19.94 15.88
CA HIS A 216 19.50 20.45 17.04
C HIS A 216 17.97 20.23 17.02
N HIS A 217 17.40 19.67 15.96
CA HIS A 217 15.98 19.31 15.88
C HIS A 217 15.71 17.85 16.25
N ARG A 218 14.67 17.62 17.06
CA ARG A 218 14.26 16.26 17.48
C ARG A 218 13.41 15.60 16.41
N GLU A 219 14.05 14.76 15.60
CA GLU A 219 13.45 14.10 14.44
C GLU A 219 13.00 12.67 14.74
N ARG A 220 11.94 12.21 14.08
CA ARG A 220 11.43 10.84 14.25
C ARG A 220 12.21 9.86 13.38
N ILE A 221 12.58 8.71 13.94
CA ILE A 221 13.17 7.60 13.18
C ILE A 221 12.05 6.76 12.54
N GLY A 222 12.23 6.35 11.27
CA GLY A 222 11.23 5.62 10.51
C GLY A 222 11.09 4.15 10.92
N ASN A 223 12.21 3.46 11.07
CA ASN A 223 12.29 2.01 11.27
C ASN A 223 13.37 1.62 12.29
N PHE A 224 13.28 2.18 13.50
CA PHE A 224 14.26 1.94 14.56
C PHE A 224 14.27 0.50 15.12
N LYS A 225 13.15 -0.24 15.02
CA LYS A 225 13.09 -1.66 15.41
C LYS A 225 13.67 -2.53 14.29
N ILE A 226 14.64 -3.37 14.62
CA ILE A 226 15.22 -4.36 13.69
C ILE A 226 14.14 -5.39 13.29
N GLU A 227 14.16 -5.83 12.04
CA GLU A 227 13.28 -6.90 11.57
C GLU A 227 13.59 -8.21 12.33
N PRO A 228 12.60 -8.88 12.95
CA PRO A 228 12.86 -10.14 13.66
C PRO A 228 13.29 -11.27 12.70
N PRO A 229 13.98 -12.31 13.23
CA PRO A 229 14.23 -13.54 12.48
C PRO A 229 12.92 -14.18 11.98
N GLY A 230 13.04 -15.05 10.98
CA GLY A 230 11.89 -15.72 10.38
C GLY A 230 12.15 -16.14 8.93
N LEU A 231 11.18 -16.80 8.30
CA LEU A 231 11.36 -17.29 6.92
C LEU A 231 11.18 -16.16 5.88
N PHE A 232 12.02 -16.16 4.85
CA PHE A 232 11.99 -15.19 3.76
C PHE A 232 10.79 -15.47 2.83
N ARG A 233 9.95 -14.46 2.65
CA ARG A 233 8.72 -14.54 1.83
C ARG A 233 8.87 -13.66 0.60
N GLY A 234 9.76 -14.09 -0.29
CA GLY A 234 9.94 -13.48 -1.61
C GLY A 234 8.66 -13.57 -2.44
N ARG A 235 8.37 -12.54 -3.24
CA ARG A 235 7.11 -12.43 -4.01
C ARG A 235 7.18 -13.23 -5.32
N GLY A 236 6.04 -13.78 -5.76
CA GLY A 236 5.96 -14.66 -6.93
C GLY A 236 6.76 -15.94 -6.72
N GLU A 237 7.37 -16.46 -7.79
CA GLU A 237 8.28 -17.60 -7.72
C GLU A 237 9.71 -17.15 -7.41
N HIS A 238 9.90 -16.59 -6.21
CA HIS A 238 11.22 -16.17 -5.77
C HIS A 238 12.06 -17.40 -5.37
N PRO A 239 13.24 -17.63 -5.99
CA PRO A 239 14.03 -18.86 -5.77
C PRO A 239 14.48 -19.04 -4.32
N LYS A 240 14.72 -17.94 -3.60
CA LYS A 240 15.07 -17.91 -2.16
C LYS A 240 13.91 -17.94 -1.17
N GLN A 241 12.65 -18.09 -1.61
CA GLN A 241 11.52 -18.19 -0.68
C GLN A 241 11.71 -19.38 0.28
N GLY A 242 11.41 -19.20 1.57
CA GLY A 242 11.60 -20.24 2.61
C GLY A 242 12.95 -20.22 3.32
N MET A 243 13.98 -19.54 2.77
CA MET A 243 15.27 -19.39 3.45
C MET A 243 15.15 -18.66 4.79
N LEU A 244 16.02 -19.00 5.74
CA LEU A 244 16.02 -18.39 7.08
C LEU A 244 16.62 -16.97 7.04
N LYS A 245 15.84 -15.96 7.42
CA LYS A 245 16.36 -14.64 7.82
C LYS A 245 16.87 -14.78 9.25
N LYS A 246 18.18 -14.65 9.43
CA LYS A 246 18.85 -14.79 10.73
C LYS A 246 18.57 -13.60 11.64
N ARG A 247 18.70 -13.82 12.95
CA ARG A 247 18.69 -12.77 13.98
C ARG A 247 19.92 -11.88 13.78
N ILE A 248 19.73 -10.57 13.73
CA ILE A 248 20.84 -9.61 13.64
C ILE A 248 21.43 -9.43 15.03
N GLN A 249 22.73 -9.67 15.17
CA GLN A 249 23.48 -9.53 16.41
C GLN A 249 24.26 -8.20 16.46
N SER A 250 24.66 -7.80 17.66
CA SER A 250 25.63 -6.71 17.90
C SER A 250 26.99 -7.33 18.26
N GLU A 251 28.00 -7.14 17.41
CA GLU A 251 29.37 -7.67 17.60
C GLU A 251 30.47 -6.57 17.38
N HIS A 252 31.49 -6.53 18.26
CA HIS A 252 32.75 -5.71 18.32
C HIS A 252 32.72 -4.19 18.68
N GLU A 253 33.64 -3.67 19.51
CA GLU A 253 33.51 -2.38 20.28
C GLU A 253 32.97 -1.16 19.50
N TRP A 254 32.01 -0.34 19.97
CA TRP A 254 31.24 -0.18 21.24
C TRP A 254 30.11 0.87 21.00
N LEU A 255 28.96 1.01 21.68
CA LEU A 255 28.34 0.42 22.88
C LEU A 255 26.82 0.06 22.62
N PRO A 256 26.37 -1.21 22.74
CA PRO A 256 25.01 -1.73 22.45
C PRO A 256 24.39 -2.47 23.69
N PRO A 257 23.47 -3.47 23.58
CA PRO A 257 23.07 -4.28 24.73
C PRO A 257 24.25 -4.85 25.54
N ALA A 258 24.06 -5.02 26.85
CA ALA A 258 25.13 -5.41 27.76
C ALA A 258 25.79 -6.74 27.36
N GLY A 259 27.13 -6.74 27.25
CA GLY A 259 27.93 -7.89 26.79
C GLY A 259 28.12 -7.98 25.27
N HIS A 260 27.47 -7.12 24.49
CA HIS A 260 27.61 -7.02 23.03
C HIS A 260 28.35 -5.75 22.61
N HIS A 261 28.70 -5.63 21.32
CA HIS A 261 29.38 -4.44 20.77
C HIS A 261 28.92 -4.05 19.31
N TRP A 262 29.28 -2.90 18.70
CA TRP A 262 28.88 -2.50 17.32
C TRP A 262 29.95 -2.70 16.21
N LYS A 263 29.64 -3.47 15.16
CA LYS A 263 30.58 -3.84 14.08
C LYS A 263 31.45 -2.71 13.52
N GLU A 264 30.87 -1.52 13.35
CA GLU A 264 31.55 -0.31 12.92
C GLU A 264 30.77 0.90 13.45
N VAL A 265 31.48 1.90 13.96
CA VAL A 265 30.93 3.24 14.23
C VAL A 265 31.66 4.23 13.32
N ARG A 266 30.91 4.97 12.49
CA ARG A 266 31.48 5.95 11.54
C ARG A 266 30.67 7.24 11.52
N HIS A 267 31.36 8.34 11.28
CA HIS A 267 30.80 9.70 11.26
C HIS A 267 30.79 10.26 9.82
N ASP A 268 30.07 9.57 8.92
CA ASP A 268 29.92 9.96 7.52
C ASP A 268 28.72 10.93 7.35
N ASN A 269 29.00 12.22 7.21
CA ASN A 269 27.95 13.24 7.04
C ASN A 269 27.42 13.37 5.60
N THR A 270 27.86 12.53 4.67
CA THR A 270 27.37 12.50 3.27
C THR A 270 26.15 11.60 3.08
N VAL A 271 25.86 10.74 4.07
CA VAL A 271 24.77 9.76 4.06
C VAL A 271 23.59 10.15 4.98
N THR A 272 22.46 9.44 4.83
CA THR A 272 21.21 9.73 5.55
C THR A 272 20.62 8.51 6.28
N TRP A 273 21.45 7.53 6.62
CA TRP A 273 21.08 6.38 7.45
C TRP A 273 21.75 6.52 8.82
N LEU A 274 21.15 5.90 9.84
CA LEU A 274 21.57 5.98 11.24
C LEU A 274 22.31 4.72 11.69
N ALA A 275 21.80 3.57 11.27
CA ALA A 275 22.44 2.27 11.44
C ALA A 275 22.26 1.46 10.15
N SER A 276 23.15 0.52 9.89
CA SER A 276 23.08 -0.38 8.73
C SER A 276 23.63 -1.76 9.03
N TRP A 277 23.09 -2.78 8.37
CA TRP A 277 23.58 -4.17 8.44
C TRP A 277 23.37 -4.87 7.10
N THR A 278 24.13 -5.94 6.86
CA THR A 278 23.90 -6.81 5.69
C THR A 278 22.90 -7.90 6.07
N GLU A 279 21.83 -8.09 5.30
CA GLU A 279 20.94 -9.24 5.50
C GLU A 279 21.45 -10.49 4.76
N ASN A 280 21.16 -11.67 5.32
CA ASN A 280 21.84 -12.92 4.96
C ASN A 280 21.23 -13.69 3.77
N VAL A 281 20.11 -13.23 3.20
CA VAL A 281 19.39 -13.94 2.13
C VAL A 281 19.82 -13.43 0.76
N GLN A 282 19.89 -12.11 0.57
CA GLN A 282 20.34 -11.49 -0.69
C GLN A 282 21.69 -10.76 -0.56
N GLY A 283 22.32 -10.77 0.62
CA GLY A 283 23.57 -10.02 0.86
C GLY A 283 23.38 -8.50 0.78
N SER A 284 22.14 -8.02 0.82
CA SER A 284 21.83 -6.60 0.64
C SER A 284 21.98 -5.80 1.92
N CYS A 285 22.40 -4.53 1.81
CA CYS A 285 22.49 -3.66 2.96
C CYS A 285 21.11 -3.09 3.33
N LYS A 286 20.72 -3.26 4.58
CA LYS A 286 19.54 -2.70 5.24
C LYS A 286 19.93 -1.49 6.07
N TYR A 287 19.00 -0.55 6.23
CA TYR A 287 19.26 0.75 6.85
C TYR A 287 18.14 1.16 7.80
N VAL A 288 18.49 1.70 8.96
CA VAL A 288 17.62 2.56 9.76
C VAL A 288 17.72 3.97 9.21
N MET A 289 16.59 4.60 8.91
CA MET A 289 16.55 5.97 8.37
C MET A 289 15.47 6.80 9.05
N LEU A 290 15.57 8.11 8.91
CA LEU A 290 14.56 9.06 9.40
C LEU A 290 13.18 8.84 8.77
N ASN A 291 12.14 9.26 9.49
CA ASN A 291 10.75 9.18 9.10
C ASN A 291 10.47 10.06 7.85
N PRO A 292 9.51 9.71 6.98
CA PRO A 292 9.14 10.54 5.83
C PRO A 292 8.77 12.01 6.12
N SER A 293 8.44 12.38 7.37
CA SER A 293 8.19 13.78 7.76
C SER A 293 9.45 14.63 7.97
N SER A 294 10.62 14.01 8.06
CA SER A 294 11.89 14.66 8.42
C SER A 294 12.52 15.47 7.29
N LYS A 295 13.38 16.47 7.60
CA LYS A 295 14.12 17.26 6.59
C LYS A 295 14.74 16.41 5.49
N LEU A 296 15.64 15.49 5.84
CA LEU A 296 16.41 14.69 4.87
C LEU A 296 15.57 13.77 3.97
N LYS A 297 14.32 13.48 4.36
CA LYS A 297 13.35 12.74 3.53
C LYS A 297 12.44 13.68 2.74
N GLY A 298 12.01 14.77 3.37
CA GLY A 298 11.14 15.79 2.80
C GLY A 298 11.81 16.53 1.65
N GLU A 299 13.04 17.01 1.82
CA GLU A 299 13.82 17.69 0.77
C GLU A 299 13.97 16.80 -0.46
N LYS A 300 14.41 15.55 -0.29
CA LYS A 300 14.55 14.59 -1.40
C LYS A 300 13.22 14.27 -2.09
N ASP A 301 12.10 14.28 -1.36
CA ASP A 301 10.76 14.08 -1.94
C ASP A 301 10.29 15.33 -2.69
N TRP A 302 10.59 16.53 -2.19
CA TRP A 302 10.33 17.83 -2.85
C TRP A 302 11.16 18.01 -4.12
N GLU A 303 12.48 17.83 -4.05
CA GLU A 303 13.41 17.91 -5.18
C GLU A 303 13.04 16.95 -6.31
N LYS A 304 12.61 15.72 -5.96
CA LYS A 304 12.08 14.75 -6.92
C LYS A 304 10.89 15.31 -7.71
N TYR A 305 10.01 16.10 -7.09
CA TYR A 305 8.92 16.77 -7.80
C TYR A 305 9.41 17.99 -8.59
N GLU A 306 10.37 18.77 -8.07
CA GLU A 306 10.96 19.89 -8.85
C GLU A 306 11.71 19.43 -10.10
N VAL A 307 12.42 18.30 -10.07
CA VAL A 307 13.02 17.69 -11.28
C VAL A 307 11.92 17.28 -12.28
N ALA A 308 10.78 16.78 -11.79
CA ALA A 308 9.64 16.43 -12.63
C ALA A 308 8.91 17.66 -13.22
N ARG A 309 8.87 18.79 -12.50
CA ARG A 309 8.38 20.10 -13.01
C ARG A 309 9.35 20.68 -14.04
N ARG A 310 10.67 20.59 -13.83
CA ARG A 310 11.66 20.96 -14.85
C ARG A 310 11.53 20.10 -16.10
N LEU A 311 11.29 18.80 -15.97
CA LEU A 311 10.97 17.92 -17.10
C LEU A 311 9.75 18.43 -17.89
N LYS A 312 8.67 18.88 -17.23
CA LYS A 312 7.48 19.43 -17.93
C LYS A 312 7.83 20.54 -18.93
N SER A 313 8.77 21.42 -18.59
CA SER A 313 9.17 22.54 -19.47
C SER A 313 9.93 22.09 -20.73
N CYS A 314 10.72 21.01 -20.66
CA CYS A 314 11.56 20.53 -21.76
C CYS A 314 11.09 19.22 -22.43
N VAL A 315 10.07 18.54 -21.87
CA VAL A 315 9.63 17.20 -22.32
C VAL A 315 9.27 17.16 -23.80
N ASN A 316 8.74 18.24 -24.37
CA ASN A 316 8.40 18.31 -25.80
C ASN A 316 9.65 18.32 -26.69
N GLY A 317 10.75 18.96 -26.27
CA GLY A 317 12.04 18.87 -26.96
C GLY A 317 12.62 17.45 -26.88
N ILE A 318 12.58 16.82 -25.71
CA ILE A 318 13.01 15.42 -25.53
C ILE A 318 12.17 14.46 -26.41
N ARG A 319 10.86 14.70 -26.51
CA ARG A 319 9.94 13.95 -27.38
C ARG A 319 10.27 14.12 -28.85
N GLN A 320 10.59 15.34 -29.29
CA GLN A 320 11.05 15.58 -30.66
C GLN A 320 12.38 14.86 -30.93
N GLN A 321 13.34 14.93 -30.00
CA GLN A 321 14.63 14.26 -30.14
C GLN A 321 14.48 12.74 -30.27
N TYR A 322 13.74 12.07 -29.37
CA TYR A 322 13.62 10.62 -29.49
C TYR A 322 12.85 10.18 -30.75
N GLN A 323 11.93 11.01 -31.27
CA GLN A 323 11.25 10.76 -32.56
C GLN A 323 12.18 10.92 -33.79
N GLN A 324 13.26 11.68 -33.65
CA GLN A 324 14.35 11.73 -34.63
C GLN A 324 15.29 10.53 -34.45
N ASP A 325 15.71 10.22 -33.22
CA ASP A 325 16.60 9.10 -32.88
C ASP A 325 16.03 7.73 -33.32
N ILE A 326 14.70 7.54 -33.29
CA ILE A 326 13.98 6.38 -33.85
C ILE A 326 14.34 6.12 -35.34
N LYS A 327 14.79 7.15 -36.07
CA LYS A 327 15.22 7.08 -37.48
C LYS A 327 16.74 6.99 -37.66
N SER A 328 17.53 7.00 -36.58
CA SER A 328 19.00 6.98 -36.60
C SER A 328 19.57 5.83 -37.42
N LYS A 329 20.80 5.97 -37.93
CA LYS A 329 21.53 4.84 -38.53
C LYS A 329 22.04 3.86 -37.47
N GLN A 330 22.24 4.31 -36.23
CA GLN A 330 22.80 3.51 -35.13
C GLN A 330 21.72 2.73 -34.37
N MET A 331 21.93 1.42 -34.21
CA MET A 331 20.97 0.52 -33.54
C MET A 331 20.73 0.90 -32.07
N GLU A 332 21.81 1.13 -31.30
CA GLU A 332 21.76 1.56 -29.90
C GLU A 332 20.89 2.83 -29.73
N THR A 333 21.05 3.80 -30.63
CA THR A 333 20.26 5.05 -30.62
C THR A 333 18.78 4.78 -30.85
N ARG A 334 18.42 3.87 -31.77
CA ARG A 334 17.02 3.47 -31.98
C ARG A 334 16.45 2.75 -30.77
N GLN A 335 17.19 1.80 -30.19
CA GLN A 335 16.77 1.04 -29.02
C GLN A 335 16.53 1.95 -27.82
N ARG A 336 17.49 2.83 -27.50
CA ARG A 336 17.37 3.88 -26.49
C ARG A 336 16.12 4.75 -26.69
N ALA A 337 15.86 5.16 -27.93
CA ALA A 337 14.73 6.04 -28.25
C ALA A 337 13.37 5.33 -28.16
N VAL A 338 13.29 4.05 -28.55
CA VAL A 338 12.06 3.23 -28.40
C VAL A 338 11.81 2.91 -26.92
N ALA A 339 12.84 2.57 -26.15
CA ALA A 339 12.72 2.37 -24.70
C ALA A 339 12.27 3.66 -23.99
N LEU A 340 12.83 4.82 -24.36
CA LEU A 340 12.39 6.11 -23.84
C LEU A 340 10.95 6.44 -24.24
N TYR A 341 10.53 6.12 -25.47
CA TYR A 341 9.13 6.23 -25.91
C TYR A 341 8.19 5.38 -25.04
N PHE A 342 8.54 4.13 -24.71
CA PHE A 342 7.75 3.31 -23.81
C PHE A 342 7.70 3.85 -22.37
N ILE A 343 8.82 4.38 -21.85
CA ILE A 343 8.86 5.00 -20.52
C ILE A 343 8.01 6.29 -20.47
N ASP A 344 8.06 7.13 -21.53
CA ASP A 344 7.26 8.35 -21.67
C ASP A 344 5.76 8.06 -21.86
N LYS A 345 5.38 7.09 -22.72
CA LYS A 345 3.96 6.85 -23.05
C LYS A 345 3.25 5.87 -22.14
N LEU A 346 3.95 4.85 -21.63
CA LEU A 346 3.36 3.75 -20.88
C LEU A 346 3.75 3.74 -19.40
N ALA A 347 4.52 4.75 -18.97
CA ALA A 347 5.04 4.87 -17.60
C ALA A 347 5.70 3.57 -17.10
N LEU A 348 6.43 2.87 -17.98
CA LEU A 348 7.21 1.69 -17.59
C LEU A 348 8.32 2.06 -16.60
N ARG A 349 8.73 1.09 -15.79
CA ARG A 349 9.93 1.23 -14.95
C ARG A 349 11.17 0.97 -15.80
N ALA A 350 12.32 1.51 -15.39
CA ALA A 350 13.56 1.40 -16.13
C ALA A 350 13.95 -0.04 -16.48
N GLY A 351 13.80 -0.99 -15.55
CA GLY A 351 14.18 -2.40 -15.73
C GLY A 351 15.68 -2.58 -15.60
N ASN A 352 16.19 -2.58 -14.36
CA ASN A 352 17.56 -3.01 -14.12
C ASN A 352 17.64 -4.52 -14.34
N GLU A 353 18.72 -4.95 -14.97
CA GLU A 353 19.17 -6.34 -15.00
C GLU A 353 19.29 -6.90 -13.57
N LYS A 354 19.15 -8.22 -13.45
CA LYS A 354 19.24 -8.95 -12.19
C LYS A 354 19.92 -10.28 -12.43
N GLU A 355 20.61 -10.74 -11.39
CA GLU A 355 21.22 -12.06 -11.37
C GLU A 355 20.14 -13.16 -11.43
N GLU A 356 20.29 -14.06 -12.39
CA GLU A 356 19.41 -15.21 -12.60
C GLU A 356 19.52 -16.19 -11.43
N GLY A 357 18.42 -16.84 -11.06
CA GLY A 357 18.37 -17.76 -9.91
C GLY A 357 18.48 -17.10 -8.52
N GLU A 358 18.82 -15.82 -8.43
CA GLU A 358 18.94 -15.08 -7.16
C GLU A 358 17.67 -14.30 -6.79
N THR A 359 16.90 -13.88 -7.80
CA THR A 359 15.68 -13.07 -7.63
C THR A 359 14.50 -13.64 -8.44
N ALA A 360 13.28 -13.22 -8.12
CA ALA A 360 12.11 -13.54 -8.95
C ALA A 360 12.21 -12.85 -10.32
N ASP A 361 12.13 -13.63 -11.40
CA ASP A 361 12.16 -13.14 -12.77
C ASP A 361 11.02 -12.13 -12.99
N THR A 362 11.42 -10.87 -13.15
CA THR A 362 10.52 -9.73 -13.29
C THR A 362 11.26 -8.56 -13.93
N VAL A 363 10.70 -8.06 -15.02
CA VAL A 363 11.39 -7.15 -15.95
C VAL A 363 10.88 -5.71 -15.87
N GLY A 364 11.62 -4.80 -16.51
CA GLY A 364 11.15 -3.46 -16.87
C GLY A 364 11.66 -3.09 -18.27
N CYS A 365 11.52 -1.84 -18.66
CA CYS A 365 11.65 -1.42 -20.06
C CYS A 365 12.96 -1.81 -20.74
N CYS A 366 14.12 -1.64 -20.09
CA CYS A 366 15.42 -1.95 -20.69
C CYS A 366 15.75 -3.44 -20.65
N SER A 367 15.10 -4.21 -19.77
CA SER A 367 15.30 -5.65 -19.58
C SER A 367 14.12 -6.46 -20.14
N LEU A 368 13.39 -5.91 -21.13
CA LEU A 368 12.35 -6.66 -21.82
C LEU A 368 13.02 -7.69 -22.74
N ARG A 369 12.55 -8.93 -22.69
CA ARG A 369 12.91 -10.01 -23.62
C ARG A 369 11.92 -10.12 -24.80
N VAL A 370 12.29 -10.81 -25.87
CA VAL A 370 11.46 -10.98 -27.08
C VAL A 370 10.08 -11.59 -26.76
N GLU A 371 10.02 -12.59 -25.88
CA GLU A 371 8.76 -13.26 -25.44
C GLU A 371 7.72 -12.34 -24.80
N HIS A 372 8.13 -11.17 -24.30
CA HIS A 372 7.26 -10.26 -23.55
C HIS A 372 6.42 -9.33 -24.43
N ILE A 373 6.64 -9.35 -25.75
CA ILE A 373 5.86 -8.57 -26.70
C ILE A 373 5.42 -9.38 -27.93
N THR A 374 4.17 -9.16 -28.34
CA THR A 374 3.62 -9.66 -29.61
C THR A 374 3.29 -8.48 -30.50
N LEU A 375 3.72 -8.55 -31.76
CA LEU A 375 3.48 -7.51 -32.76
C LEU A 375 2.30 -7.89 -33.66
N HIS A 376 1.26 -7.06 -33.68
CA HIS A 376 0.07 -7.24 -34.50
C HIS A 376 -0.07 -6.09 -35.50
N ASP A 377 -0.06 -6.39 -36.81
CA ASP A 377 -0.23 -5.36 -37.85
C ASP A 377 -1.61 -4.70 -37.78
N LEU A 378 -2.65 -5.46 -37.44
CA LEU A 378 -4.02 -4.99 -37.19
C LEU A 378 -4.62 -5.78 -36.02
N LEU A 379 -5.12 -5.09 -34.99
CA LEU A 379 -5.83 -5.70 -33.86
C LEU A 379 -6.87 -4.72 -33.29
N GLU A 380 -8.12 -5.17 -33.10
CA GLU A 380 -9.22 -4.34 -32.58
C GLU A 380 -9.37 -2.99 -33.32
N ASP A 381 -9.41 -3.06 -34.66
CA ASP A 381 -9.50 -1.92 -35.60
C ASP A 381 -8.37 -0.87 -35.47
N LYS A 382 -7.23 -1.25 -34.86
CA LYS A 382 -6.03 -0.39 -34.74
C LYS A 382 -4.86 -1.02 -35.49
N GLU A 383 -4.18 -0.23 -36.30
CA GLU A 383 -2.92 -0.62 -36.94
C GLU A 383 -1.74 -0.61 -35.95
N CYS A 384 -0.72 -1.43 -36.22
CA CYS A 384 0.58 -1.41 -35.55
C CYS A 384 0.46 -1.51 -34.01
N VAL A 385 -0.20 -2.56 -33.52
CA VAL A 385 -0.44 -2.79 -32.10
C VAL A 385 0.66 -3.66 -31.49
N VAL A 386 1.26 -3.18 -30.41
CA VAL A 386 2.15 -3.96 -29.56
C VAL A 386 1.34 -4.46 -28.37
N GLU A 387 1.20 -5.78 -28.27
CA GLU A 387 0.70 -6.45 -27.08
C GLU A 387 1.89 -6.70 -26.16
N PHE A 388 1.81 -6.21 -24.92
CA PHE A 388 2.79 -6.45 -23.86
C PHE A 388 2.20 -7.44 -22.88
N ASP A 389 2.98 -8.45 -22.50
CA ASP A 389 2.63 -9.35 -21.40
C ASP A 389 3.88 -9.77 -20.62
N PHE A 390 4.05 -9.26 -19.40
CA PHE A 390 5.22 -9.56 -18.58
C PHE A 390 4.97 -9.36 -17.09
N LEU A 391 5.77 -10.00 -16.24
CA LEU A 391 5.75 -9.75 -14.80
C LEU A 391 6.66 -8.56 -14.46
N GLY A 392 6.06 -7.46 -14.00
CA GLY A 392 6.79 -6.28 -13.54
C GLY A 392 7.21 -6.39 -12.08
N LYS A 393 7.76 -5.29 -11.54
CA LYS A 393 8.12 -5.16 -10.12
C LYS A 393 7.02 -5.70 -9.19
N ASP A 394 7.44 -6.43 -8.15
CA ASP A 394 6.57 -7.11 -7.18
C ASP A 394 5.75 -8.28 -7.77
N CYS A 395 6.16 -8.80 -8.93
CA CYS A 395 5.52 -9.88 -9.71
C CYS A 395 4.09 -9.54 -10.17
N ILE A 396 3.83 -8.25 -10.38
CA ILE A 396 2.54 -7.74 -10.89
C ILE A 396 2.58 -7.79 -12.42
N ARG A 397 1.70 -8.58 -13.02
CA ARG A 397 1.53 -8.67 -14.48
C ARG A 397 1.21 -7.30 -15.08
N TYR A 398 1.96 -6.91 -16.10
CA TYR A 398 1.64 -5.82 -17.01
C TYR A 398 1.12 -6.45 -18.30
N TYR A 399 -0.19 -6.33 -18.52
CA TYR A 399 -0.84 -6.73 -19.76
C TYR A 399 -1.45 -5.50 -20.42
N ASN A 400 -1.09 -5.20 -21.66
CA ASN A 400 -1.60 -4.02 -22.37
C ASN A 400 -1.49 -4.15 -23.89
N LYS A 401 -2.49 -3.68 -24.64
CA LYS A 401 -2.49 -3.62 -26.11
C LYS A 401 -2.38 -2.16 -26.56
N VAL A 402 -1.25 -1.78 -27.13
CA VAL A 402 -0.88 -0.39 -27.39
C VAL A 402 -0.65 -0.16 -28.89
N PRO A 403 -1.49 0.63 -29.58
CA PRO A 403 -1.16 1.16 -30.90
C PRO A 403 0.08 2.05 -30.80
N VAL A 404 1.10 1.77 -31.61
CA VAL A 404 2.33 2.57 -31.68
C VAL A 404 2.52 3.18 -33.07
N THR A 405 3.43 4.15 -33.18
CA THR A 405 3.75 4.70 -34.51
C THR A 405 4.35 3.62 -35.43
N LYS A 406 4.04 3.68 -36.74
CA LYS A 406 4.57 2.72 -37.74
C LYS A 406 6.11 2.60 -37.73
N ARG A 407 6.82 3.62 -37.24
CA ARG A 407 8.30 3.61 -37.09
C ARG A 407 8.76 2.86 -35.83
N VAL A 408 8.04 2.99 -34.71
CA VAL A 408 8.29 2.18 -33.51
C VAL A 408 8.03 0.71 -33.82
N PHE A 409 6.89 0.39 -34.44
CA PHE A 409 6.52 -0.98 -34.81
C PHE A 409 7.59 -1.66 -35.68
N LYS A 410 7.98 -1.03 -36.80
CA LYS A 410 9.04 -1.54 -37.68
C LYS A 410 10.42 -1.67 -37.01
N ASN A 411 10.72 -0.82 -36.03
CA ASN A 411 11.95 -0.96 -35.25
C ASN A 411 11.86 -2.17 -34.30
N LEU A 412 10.73 -2.44 -33.66
CA LEU A 412 10.54 -3.64 -32.84
C LEU A 412 10.67 -4.93 -33.67
N THR A 413 10.07 -4.97 -34.86
CA THR A 413 10.25 -6.09 -35.80
C THR A 413 11.73 -6.33 -36.13
N LEU A 414 12.52 -5.26 -36.25
CA LEU A 414 13.96 -5.33 -36.48
C LEU A 414 14.75 -5.74 -35.22
N PHE A 415 14.31 -5.32 -34.03
CA PHE A 415 14.95 -5.67 -32.76
C PHE A 415 14.72 -7.12 -32.35
N MET A 416 13.62 -7.74 -32.81
CA MET A 416 13.29 -9.16 -32.61
C MET A 416 13.88 -10.07 -33.71
N LYS A 417 14.50 -9.52 -34.76
CA LYS A 417 15.01 -10.31 -35.88
C LYS A 417 16.26 -11.09 -35.48
N ASN A 418 16.27 -12.39 -35.80
CA ASN A 418 17.35 -13.33 -35.48
C ASN A 418 17.62 -13.45 -33.96
N LYS A 419 16.55 -13.50 -33.16
CA LYS A 419 16.60 -13.67 -31.71
C LYS A 419 15.63 -14.76 -31.26
N GLU A 420 16.00 -15.46 -30.20
CA GLU A 420 15.15 -16.42 -29.49
C GLU A 420 14.21 -15.70 -28.50
N PRO A 421 13.12 -16.35 -28.02
CA PRO A 421 12.16 -15.73 -27.10
C PRO A 421 12.78 -15.18 -25.81
N GLY A 422 13.82 -15.84 -25.30
CA GLY A 422 14.56 -15.46 -24.09
C GLY A 422 15.61 -14.36 -24.30
N ASP A 423 15.88 -13.91 -25.53
CA ASP A 423 16.87 -12.86 -25.76
C ASP A 423 16.32 -11.48 -25.39
N ASP A 424 17.21 -10.57 -24.93
CA ASP A 424 16.86 -9.17 -24.69
C ASP A 424 16.36 -8.48 -25.96
N LEU A 425 15.18 -7.85 -25.88
CA LEU A 425 14.62 -7.00 -26.93
C LEU A 425 15.55 -5.82 -27.24
N PHE A 426 16.24 -5.28 -26.22
CA PHE A 426 17.14 -4.14 -26.34
C PHE A 426 18.60 -4.54 -26.06
N ASP A 427 19.15 -5.46 -26.86
CA ASP A 427 20.50 -6.07 -26.76
C ASP A 427 21.68 -5.08 -26.62
N ARG A 428 21.49 -3.78 -26.89
CA ARG A 428 22.54 -2.75 -26.81
C ARG A 428 22.21 -1.65 -25.80
N LEU A 429 21.25 -1.88 -24.91
CA LEU A 429 20.77 -0.89 -23.95
C LEU A 429 20.75 -1.48 -22.55
N ASN A 430 21.21 -0.70 -21.58
CA ASN A 430 20.94 -0.95 -20.17
C ASN A 430 20.51 0.35 -19.47
N THR A 431 20.07 0.25 -18.23
CA THR A 431 19.57 1.42 -17.49
C THR A 431 20.66 2.43 -17.16
N CYS A 432 21.94 2.04 -17.12
CA CYS A 432 23.05 2.98 -16.94
C CYS A 432 23.18 3.88 -18.18
N LEU A 433 23.26 3.29 -19.37
CA LEU A 433 23.32 4.02 -20.65
C LEU A 433 22.11 4.94 -20.85
N LEU A 434 20.89 4.45 -20.57
CA LEU A 434 19.68 5.26 -20.65
C LEU A 434 19.73 6.45 -19.69
N ASN A 435 20.07 6.24 -18.42
CA ASN A 435 20.11 7.33 -17.43
C ASN A 435 21.26 8.32 -17.67
N LYS A 436 22.40 7.87 -18.20
CA LYS A 436 23.51 8.74 -18.64
C LYS A 436 23.05 9.68 -19.76
N HIS A 437 22.35 9.16 -20.76
CA HIS A 437 21.75 10.01 -21.81
C HIS A 437 20.71 10.98 -21.23
N LEU A 438 19.78 10.51 -20.40
CA LEU A 438 18.77 11.38 -19.79
C LEU A 438 19.37 12.51 -18.95
N SER A 439 20.43 12.22 -18.17
CA SER A 439 21.11 13.22 -17.36
C SER A 439 21.86 14.27 -18.20
N SER A 440 22.26 13.93 -19.43
CA SER A 440 22.82 14.88 -20.41
C SER A 440 21.77 15.80 -21.03
N LEU A 441 20.48 15.41 -21.03
CA LEU A 441 19.37 16.24 -21.51
C LEU A 441 18.84 17.22 -20.45
N LEU A 442 18.90 16.82 -19.16
CA LEU A 442 18.50 17.64 -18.02
C LEU A 442 19.21 17.11 -16.76
N PRO A 443 19.98 17.93 -16.02
CA PRO A 443 20.63 17.50 -14.78
C PRO A 443 19.64 16.90 -13.76
N GLY A 444 19.98 15.70 -13.26
CA GLY A 444 19.14 14.91 -12.37
C GLY A 444 18.03 14.08 -13.05
N LEU A 445 17.86 14.20 -14.36
CA LEU A 445 16.84 13.43 -15.10
C LEU A 445 17.24 11.95 -15.21
N THR A 446 16.31 11.09 -14.83
CA THR A 446 16.44 9.63 -14.90
C THR A 446 15.09 9.03 -15.29
N ALA A 447 15.07 7.79 -15.79
CA ALA A 447 13.85 7.12 -16.26
C ALA A 447 12.70 7.11 -15.23
N LYS A 448 13.06 7.06 -13.93
CA LYS A 448 12.12 7.14 -12.80
C LYS A 448 11.40 8.49 -12.67
N VAL A 449 11.98 9.60 -13.17
CA VAL A 449 11.35 10.93 -13.18
C VAL A 449 10.13 10.96 -14.11
N PHE A 450 10.18 10.31 -15.28
CA PHE A 450 9.04 10.26 -16.21
C PHE A 450 7.78 9.68 -15.56
N ARG A 451 7.92 8.66 -14.70
CA ARG A 451 6.76 8.12 -13.94
C ARG A 451 6.18 9.14 -12.97
N THR A 452 7.02 9.92 -12.28
CA THR A 452 6.58 10.99 -11.37
C THR A 452 5.91 12.14 -12.12
N PHE A 453 6.51 12.56 -13.24
CA PHE A 453 5.99 13.59 -14.12
C PHE A 453 4.62 13.20 -14.68
N ASN A 454 4.53 12.04 -15.36
CA ASN A 454 3.30 11.54 -15.95
C ASN A 454 2.20 11.34 -14.89
N ALA A 455 2.53 10.76 -13.72
CA ALA A 455 1.56 10.59 -12.64
C ALA A 455 1.02 11.94 -12.12
N SER A 456 1.90 12.92 -11.91
CA SER A 456 1.52 14.24 -11.39
C SER A 456 0.72 15.06 -12.40
N ILE A 457 1.16 15.13 -13.67
CA ILE A 457 0.42 15.89 -14.69
C ILE A 457 -0.94 15.27 -14.98
N THR A 458 -1.04 13.93 -15.08
CA THR A 458 -2.33 13.24 -15.25
C THR A 458 -3.26 13.49 -14.05
N LEU A 459 -2.77 13.56 -12.81
CA LEU A 459 -3.62 13.94 -11.68
C LEU A 459 -4.19 15.35 -11.87
N GLN A 460 -3.35 16.32 -12.21
CA GLN A 460 -3.77 17.72 -12.37
C GLN A 460 -4.80 17.86 -13.49
N GLU A 461 -4.54 17.28 -14.66
CA GLU A 461 -5.45 17.27 -15.81
C GLU A 461 -6.79 16.58 -15.48
N GLN A 462 -6.75 15.42 -14.80
CA GLN A 462 -7.97 14.70 -14.44
C GLN A 462 -8.76 15.42 -13.33
N LEU A 463 -8.10 16.07 -12.37
CA LEU A 463 -8.79 16.91 -11.39
C LEU A 463 -9.46 18.12 -12.07
N GLN A 464 -8.81 18.75 -13.05
CA GLN A 464 -9.40 19.84 -13.84
C GLN A 464 -10.59 19.40 -14.69
N GLN A 465 -10.57 18.17 -15.22
CA GLN A 465 -11.66 17.63 -16.06
C GLN A 465 -12.84 17.05 -15.27
N LEU A 466 -12.60 16.48 -14.08
CA LEU A 466 -13.59 15.70 -13.32
C LEU A 466 -14.19 16.43 -12.12
N SER A 467 -13.61 17.55 -11.69
CA SER A 467 -14.08 18.30 -10.51
C SER A 467 -15.01 19.43 -10.91
N ASN A 468 -16.10 19.58 -10.16
CA ASN A 468 -16.99 20.73 -10.27
C ASN A 468 -17.16 21.39 -8.89
N MET A 469 -17.18 22.72 -8.86
CA MET A 469 -17.21 23.48 -7.61
C MET A 469 -18.57 23.40 -6.92
N THR A 470 -19.66 23.20 -7.67
CA THR A 470 -21.03 23.07 -7.12
C THR A 470 -21.32 21.68 -6.55
N ASP A 471 -20.47 20.69 -6.80
CA ASP A 471 -20.63 19.32 -6.32
C ASP A 471 -20.56 19.26 -4.79
N ASN A 472 -21.32 18.33 -4.19
CA ASN A 472 -21.26 18.15 -2.74
C ASN A 472 -19.91 17.49 -2.31
N PRO A 473 -19.50 17.59 -1.03
CA PRO A 473 -18.21 17.07 -0.57
C PRO A 473 -17.97 15.58 -0.84
N THR A 474 -19.02 14.78 -1.00
CA THR A 474 -18.92 13.34 -1.31
C THR A 474 -18.63 13.10 -2.80
N GLU A 475 -19.24 13.90 -3.68
CA GLU A 475 -18.99 13.88 -5.13
C GLU A 475 -17.58 14.39 -5.46
N LYS A 476 -17.17 15.52 -4.87
CA LYS A 476 -15.79 16.04 -4.97
C LYS A 476 -14.75 14.97 -4.59
N LEU A 477 -15.02 14.19 -3.55
CA LEU A 477 -14.18 13.04 -3.16
C LEU A 477 -14.20 11.88 -4.16
N LEU A 478 -15.33 11.62 -4.83
CA LEU A 478 -15.40 10.62 -5.90
C LEU A 478 -14.56 11.06 -7.11
N SER A 479 -14.68 12.32 -7.53
CA SER A 479 -13.88 12.88 -8.63
C SER A 479 -12.38 12.84 -8.34
N TYR A 480 -11.96 13.18 -7.11
CA TYR A 480 -10.56 13.02 -6.68
C TYR A 480 -10.09 11.55 -6.77
N ASN A 481 -10.93 10.61 -6.30
CA ASN A 481 -10.57 9.18 -6.34
C ASN A 481 -10.51 8.64 -7.79
N ARG A 482 -11.38 9.12 -8.69
CA ARG A 482 -11.33 8.81 -10.13
C ARG A 482 -10.07 9.37 -10.80
N ALA A 483 -9.69 10.61 -10.51
CA ALA A 483 -8.45 11.19 -10.99
C ALA A 483 -7.20 10.39 -10.54
N ASN A 484 -7.13 10.01 -9.26
CA ASN A 484 -6.05 9.15 -8.77
C ASN A 484 -6.14 7.70 -9.31
N ARG A 485 -7.35 7.19 -9.64
CA ARG A 485 -7.54 5.89 -10.29
C ARG A 485 -6.95 5.88 -11.69
N ALA A 486 -7.15 6.93 -12.49
CA ALA A 486 -6.51 7.06 -13.81
C ALA A 486 -4.98 6.99 -13.70
N VAL A 487 -4.38 7.68 -12.72
CA VAL A 487 -2.93 7.61 -12.44
C VAL A 487 -2.49 6.21 -11.98
N ALA A 488 -3.28 5.55 -11.14
CA ALA A 488 -2.98 4.20 -10.66
C ALA A 488 -3.03 3.16 -11.80
N VAL A 489 -3.97 3.31 -12.74
CA VAL A 489 -4.03 2.49 -13.98
C VAL A 489 -2.81 2.75 -14.85
N LEU A 490 -2.48 4.01 -15.15
CA LEU A 490 -1.28 4.40 -15.91
C LEU A 490 0.01 3.81 -15.30
N CYS A 491 0.11 3.78 -13.96
CA CYS A 491 1.27 3.25 -13.25
C CYS A 491 1.25 1.72 -13.04
N ASN A 492 0.25 1.00 -13.55
CA ASN A 492 -0.06 -0.40 -13.28
C ASN A 492 -0.05 -0.77 -11.77
N HIS A 493 -0.67 0.07 -10.94
CA HIS A 493 -0.81 -0.15 -9.50
C HIS A 493 -2.03 -1.03 -9.21
N GLN A 494 -1.90 -2.33 -9.45
CA GLN A 494 -2.94 -3.32 -9.22
C GLN A 494 -2.93 -3.86 -7.76
N ARG A 495 -4.03 -4.51 -7.38
CA ARG A 495 -4.14 -5.39 -6.20
C ARG A 495 -5.11 -6.55 -6.49
N VAL A 496 -4.91 -7.67 -5.81
CA VAL A 496 -5.90 -8.76 -5.78
C VAL A 496 -7.16 -8.26 -5.04
N PRO A 497 -8.39 -8.58 -5.50
CA PRO A 497 -9.61 -8.30 -4.76
C PRO A 497 -9.55 -8.93 -3.35
N PRO A 498 -10.00 -8.24 -2.29
CA PRO A 498 -10.10 -8.85 -0.95
C PRO A 498 -11.00 -10.10 -0.96
N LYS A 499 -10.60 -11.17 -0.27
CA LYS A 499 -11.37 -12.44 -0.20
C LYS A 499 -12.84 -12.26 0.27
N THR A 500 -13.13 -11.20 1.04
CA THR A 500 -14.47 -10.86 1.55
C THR A 500 -15.15 -9.71 0.78
N PHE A 501 -14.63 -9.34 -0.40
CA PHE A 501 -15.11 -8.19 -1.15
C PHE A 501 -16.58 -8.32 -1.55
N ASP A 502 -16.97 -9.42 -2.20
CA ASP A 502 -18.32 -9.57 -2.74
C ASP A 502 -19.36 -9.64 -1.61
N GLN A 503 -19.05 -10.30 -0.49
CA GLN A 503 -19.85 -10.27 0.73
C GLN A 503 -19.97 -8.84 1.29
N SER A 504 -18.89 -8.06 1.31
CA SER A 504 -18.94 -6.65 1.76
C SER A 504 -19.71 -5.76 0.79
N MET A 505 -19.80 -6.09 -0.50
CA MET A 505 -20.59 -5.35 -1.48
C MET A 505 -22.08 -5.72 -1.39
N ALA A 506 -22.43 -7.00 -1.26
CA ALA A 506 -23.81 -7.43 -0.99
C ALA A 506 -24.37 -6.76 0.29
N ASN A 507 -23.58 -6.74 1.37
CA ASN A 507 -23.92 -6.06 2.62
C ASN A 507 -24.06 -4.53 2.50
N LEU A 508 -23.43 -3.91 1.49
CA LEU A 508 -23.58 -2.48 1.21
C LEU A 508 -24.80 -2.23 0.32
N GLN A 509 -25.05 -3.10 -0.66
CA GLN A 509 -26.18 -3.02 -1.57
C GLN A 509 -27.50 -3.20 -0.82
N SER A 510 -27.62 -4.22 0.05
CA SER A 510 -28.78 -4.40 0.93
C SER A 510 -29.10 -3.16 1.79
N LYS A 511 -28.06 -2.44 2.24
CA LYS A 511 -28.24 -1.18 2.97
C LYS A 511 -28.70 -0.03 2.07
N ILE A 512 -28.22 0.04 0.83
CA ILE A 512 -28.68 1.01 -0.17
C ILE A 512 -30.16 0.79 -0.47
N ASP A 513 -30.58 -0.45 -0.71
CA ASP A 513 -31.97 -0.76 -1.07
C ASP A 513 -32.94 -0.48 0.09
N GLY A 514 -32.61 -0.87 1.32
CA GLY A 514 -33.38 -0.47 2.51
C GLY A 514 -33.42 1.04 2.75
N ARG A 515 -32.42 1.82 2.26
CA ARG A 515 -32.47 3.30 2.28
C ARG A 515 -33.32 3.88 1.15
N ARG A 516 -33.39 3.23 -0.01
CA ARG A 516 -34.30 3.60 -1.11
C ARG A 516 -35.77 3.43 -0.68
N GLU A 517 -36.09 2.35 0.03
CA GLU A 517 -37.42 2.12 0.62
C GLU A 517 -37.79 3.22 1.64
N GLN A 518 -36.89 3.53 2.58
CA GLN A 518 -37.10 4.63 3.54
C GLN A 518 -37.29 5.99 2.87
N LEU A 519 -36.54 6.25 1.79
CA LEU A 519 -36.69 7.48 1.01
C LEU A 519 -38.03 7.53 0.26
N ALA A 520 -38.48 6.41 -0.32
CA ALA A 520 -39.78 6.31 -0.98
C ALA A 520 -40.93 6.56 0.00
N LEU A 521 -40.86 5.98 1.21
CA LEU A 521 -41.81 6.22 2.29
C LEU A 521 -41.83 7.70 2.70
N ALA A 522 -40.66 8.30 2.99
CA ALA A 522 -40.55 9.70 3.36
C ALA A 522 -41.08 10.67 2.28
N LYS A 523 -40.86 10.35 0.99
CA LYS A 523 -41.42 11.09 -0.15
C LYS A 523 -42.95 10.97 -0.23
N SER A 524 -43.50 9.79 0.07
CA SER A 524 -44.95 9.57 0.17
C SER A 524 -45.57 10.39 1.30
N GLU A 525 -45.00 10.33 2.51
CA GLU A 525 -45.44 11.13 3.66
C GLU A 525 -45.38 12.65 3.39
N LEU A 526 -44.32 13.13 2.74
CA LEU A 526 -44.22 14.53 2.32
C LEU A 526 -45.29 14.92 1.30
N LYS A 527 -45.66 14.01 0.38
CA LYS A 527 -46.72 14.22 -0.60
C LYS A 527 -48.10 14.31 0.07
N LEU A 528 -48.35 13.52 1.12
CA LEU A 528 -49.57 13.57 1.93
C LEU A 528 -49.65 14.89 2.73
N ALA A 529 -48.62 15.24 3.50
CA ALA A 529 -48.59 16.49 4.26
C ALA A 529 -48.75 17.74 3.37
N LYS A 530 -48.19 17.73 2.15
CA LYS A 530 -48.41 18.80 1.15
C LYS A 530 -49.84 18.87 0.61
N LYS A 531 -50.60 17.77 0.60
CA LYS A 531 -52.03 17.78 0.26
C LYS A 531 -52.87 18.34 1.40
N GLU A 532 -52.57 17.95 2.65
CA GLU A 532 -53.27 18.44 3.85
C GLU A 532 -53.15 19.96 4.01
N VAL A 533 -51.94 20.52 3.83
CA VAL A 533 -51.72 21.99 3.81
C VAL A 533 -52.51 22.68 2.69
N LYS A 534 -52.69 22.04 1.53
CA LYS A 534 -53.52 22.60 0.44
C LYS A 534 -55.03 22.55 0.74
N ALA A 535 -55.49 21.65 1.60
CA ALA A 535 -56.88 21.57 2.03
C ALA A 535 -57.19 22.56 3.19
N HIS A 536 -56.20 22.86 4.03
CA HIS A 536 -56.34 23.73 5.20
C HIS A 536 -55.28 24.84 5.18
N SER A 537 -55.51 25.84 4.31
CA SER A 537 -54.51 26.83 3.85
C SER A 537 -53.89 27.76 4.90
N SER A 538 -54.29 27.70 6.17
CA SER A 538 -53.97 28.72 7.19
C SER A 538 -53.37 28.17 8.49
N ASP A 539 -53.13 26.85 8.63
CA ASP A 539 -52.56 26.29 9.86
C ASP A 539 -51.01 26.23 9.84
N SER A 540 -50.40 27.09 10.64
CA SER A 540 -48.97 27.14 10.93
C SER A 540 -48.38 25.79 11.38
N LYS A 541 -49.15 24.98 12.12
CA LYS A 541 -48.70 23.64 12.57
C LYS A 541 -48.53 22.67 11.39
N LEU A 542 -49.44 22.69 10.41
CA LEU A 542 -49.35 21.81 9.24
C LEU A 542 -48.18 22.21 8.33
N GLN A 543 -47.90 23.51 8.19
CA GLN A 543 -46.72 24.00 7.47
C GLN A 543 -45.41 23.57 8.15
N ALA A 544 -45.34 23.61 9.49
CA ALA A 544 -44.20 23.08 10.24
C ALA A 544 -44.00 21.55 10.05
N VAL A 545 -45.09 20.78 9.91
CA VAL A 545 -45.02 19.34 9.59
C VAL A 545 -44.46 19.11 8.18
N VAL A 546 -44.89 19.88 7.18
CA VAL A 546 -44.35 19.79 5.81
C VAL A 546 -42.84 20.07 5.78
N GLU A 547 -42.37 21.13 6.45
CA GLU A 547 -40.93 21.43 6.49
C GLU A 547 -40.14 20.37 7.28
N ARG A 548 -40.70 19.77 8.34
CA ARG A 548 -40.08 18.64 9.04
C ARG A 548 -39.96 17.40 8.16
N LYS A 549 -40.99 17.06 7.37
CA LYS A 549 -40.97 15.94 6.42
C LYS A 549 -40.03 16.21 5.23
N LYS A 550 -39.97 17.45 4.73
CA LYS A 550 -39.03 17.89 3.69
C LYS A 550 -37.57 17.74 4.14
N LYS A 551 -37.24 18.19 5.36
CA LYS A 551 -35.94 17.95 6.01
C LYS A 551 -35.66 16.47 6.30
N ALA A 552 -36.68 15.61 6.40
CA ALA A 552 -36.49 14.16 6.50
C ALA A 552 -36.13 13.55 5.13
N VAL A 553 -36.85 13.90 4.07
CA VAL A 553 -36.54 13.49 2.69
C VAL A 553 -35.12 13.89 2.31
N GLN A 554 -34.74 15.15 2.49
CA GLN A 554 -33.39 15.65 2.16
C GLN A 554 -32.28 14.83 2.86
N ARG A 555 -32.42 14.57 4.17
CA ARG A 555 -31.45 13.75 4.92
C ARG A 555 -31.39 12.30 4.45
N CYS A 556 -32.51 11.74 3.97
CA CYS A 556 -32.51 10.41 3.37
C CYS A 556 -31.84 10.40 1.99
N GLU A 557 -32.01 11.44 1.17
CA GLU A 557 -31.34 11.61 -0.12
C GLU A 557 -29.82 11.75 0.06
N GLU A 558 -29.36 12.63 0.96
CA GLU A 558 -27.95 12.80 1.31
C GLU A 558 -27.30 11.49 1.82
N GLN A 559 -28.01 10.72 2.65
CA GLN A 559 -27.53 9.43 3.16
C GLN A 559 -27.45 8.36 2.08
N LEU A 560 -28.48 8.26 1.22
CA LEU A 560 -28.53 7.31 0.11
C LEU A 560 -27.40 7.60 -0.88
N MET A 561 -27.29 8.85 -1.35
CA MET A 561 -26.26 9.31 -2.27
C MET A 561 -24.85 8.98 -1.75
N LYS A 562 -24.61 9.21 -0.45
CA LYS A 562 -23.33 8.86 0.18
C LYS A 562 -23.02 7.37 0.16
N MET A 563 -24.03 6.51 0.34
CA MET A 563 -23.84 5.05 0.25
C MET A 563 -23.62 4.60 -1.20
N GLU A 564 -24.36 5.16 -2.16
CA GLU A 564 -24.22 4.86 -3.59
C GLU A 564 -22.82 5.28 -4.10
N VAL A 565 -22.35 6.49 -3.76
CA VAL A 565 -20.98 6.93 -4.06
C VAL A 565 -19.94 6.03 -3.39
N GLN A 566 -20.17 5.59 -2.15
CA GLN A 566 -19.27 4.65 -1.47
C GLN A 566 -19.23 3.28 -2.17
N ALA A 567 -20.35 2.77 -2.68
CA ALA A 567 -20.41 1.53 -3.44
C ALA A 567 -19.66 1.67 -4.77
N THR A 568 -19.96 2.72 -5.55
CA THR A 568 -19.24 3.04 -6.80
C THR A 568 -17.73 3.12 -6.58
N ASN A 569 -17.28 3.87 -5.57
CA ASN A 569 -15.85 4.04 -5.28
C ASN A 569 -15.17 2.73 -4.85
N ARG A 570 -15.90 1.80 -4.21
CA ARG A 570 -15.39 0.46 -3.84
C ARG A 570 -15.28 -0.45 -5.06
N GLU A 571 -16.29 -0.48 -5.91
CA GLU A 571 -16.31 -1.32 -7.12
C GLU A 571 -15.26 -0.86 -8.13
N GLU A 572 -15.22 0.44 -8.43
CA GLU A 572 -14.21 1.03 -9.31
C GLU A 572 -12.77 0.72 -8.87
N ASN A 573 -12.53 0.63 -7.56
CA ASN A 573 -11.21 0.35 -7.00
C ASN A 573 -11.02 -1.12 -6.56
N LYS A 574 -11.89 -2.07 -6.93
CA LYS A 574 -11.79 -3.49 -6.54
C LYS A 574 -10.37 -4.04 -6.71
N GLN A 575 -9.78 -3.82 -7.90
CA GLN A 575 -8.44 -4.28 -8.29
C GLN A 575 -7.36 -3.18 -8.32
N ILE A 576 -7.63 -1.96 -7.85
CA ILE A 576 -6.71 -0.81 -7.99
C ILE A 576 -6.14 -0.34 -6.63
N ALA A 577 -4.82 -0.08 -6.59
CA ALA A 577 -4.07 0.31 -5.39
C ALA A 577 -3.72 1.81 -5.36
N LEU A 578 -4.71 2.64 -5.00
CA LEU A 578 -4.61 4.11 -4.95
C LEU A 578 -3.57 4.71 -3.99
N GLY A 579 -3.09 3.94 -3.01
CA GLY A 579 -2.14 4.43 -1.99
C GLY A 579 -0.73 4.66 -2.53
N THR A 580 -0.28 3.82 -3.47
CA THR A 580 1.11 3.81 -3.97
C THR A 580 1.41 5.05 -4.82
N SER A 581 0.49 5.45 -5.71
CA SER A 581 0.56 6.71 -6.47
C SER A 581 0.58 7.91 -5.53
N LYS A 582 -0.45 8.00 -4.67
CA LYS A 582 -0.71 9.10 -3.73
C LYS A 582 0.42 9.42 -2.75
N LEU A 583 1.23 8.42 -2.38
CA LEU A 583 2.33 8.61 -1.44
C LEU A 583 3.67 8.99 -2.10
N ASN A 584 3.89 8.62 -3.37
CA ASN A 584 5.25 8.57 -3.94
C ASN A 584 5.41 9.19 -5.34
N TYR A 585 4.34 9.28 -6.13
CA TYR A 585 4.40 9.70 -7.55
C TYR A 585 3.59 10.96 -7.84
N LEU A 586 2.67 11.34 -6.95
CA LEU A 586 1.84 12.53 -7.06
C LEU A 586 2.44 13.68 -6.25
N ASP A 587 2.73 14.81 -6.91
CA ASP A 587 3.11 16.03 -6.19
C ASP A 587 1.99 16.43 -5.22
N PRO A 588 2.23 16.42 -3.90
CA PRO A 588 1.19 16.69 -2.90
C PRO A 588 0.60 18.10 -3.02
N ARG A 589 1.34 19.04 -3.63
CA ARG A 589 0.91 20.43 -3.83
C ARG A 589 -0.30 20.53 -4.76
N ILE A 590 -0.41 19.64 -5.76
CA ILE A 590 -1.60 19.53 -6.62
C ILE A 590 -2.85 19.24 -5.78
N SER A 591 -2.74 18.28 -4.85
CA SER A 591 -3.83 17.91 -3.95
C SER A 591 -4.16 19.00 -2.93
N VAL A 592 -3.15 19.75 -2.45
CA VAL A 592 -3.35 20.88 -1.53
C VAL A 592 -4.06 22.04 -2.23
N ALA A 593 -3.61 22.43 -3.42
CA ALA A 593 -4.24 23.47 -4.23
C ALA A 593 -5.68 23.12 -4.60
N TRP A 594 -5.92 21.88 -5.05
CA TRP A 594 -7.26 21.37 -5.31
C TRP A 594 -8.16 21.41 -4.07
N CYS A 595 -7.64 21.01 -2.89
CA CYS A 595 -8.39 21.10 -1.63
C CYS A 595 -8.76 22.54 -1.27
N LYS A 596 -7.85 23.52 -1.49
CA LYS A 596 -8.12 24.94 -1.29
C LYS A 596 -9.20 25.44 -2.27
N ASN A 597 -9.05 25.17 -3.58
CA ASN A 597 -9.99 25.59 -4.62
C ASN A 597 -11.40 24.98 -4.49
N MET A 598 -11.51 23.73 -4.07
CA MET A 598 -12.79 23.01 -4.00
C MET A 598 -13.45 23.06 -2.61
N GLU A 599 -12.85 23.77 -1.65
CA GLU A 599 -13.24 23.85 -0.25
C GLU A 599 -13.33 22.46 0.44
N VAL A 600 -12.45 21.53 0.05
CA VAL A 600 -12.42 20.17 0.59
C VAL A 600 -11.39 20.09 1.72
N PRO A 601 -11.79 19.78 2.97
CA PRO A 601 -10.85 19.64 4.08
C PRO A 601 -9.78 18.59 3.78
N LEU A 602 -8.51 18.97 3.94
CA LEU A 602 -7.37 18.13 3.57
C LEU A 602 -7.34 16.79 4.31
N ASP A 603 -7.98 16.68 5.49
CA ASP A 603 -8.10 15.43 6.24
C ASP A 603 -8.94 14.35 5.53
N LYS A 604 -9.79 14.75 4.58
CA LYS A 604 -10.57 13.85 3.72
C LYS A 604 -9.71 13.22 2.62
N ILE A 605 -8.62 13.89 2.23
CA ILE A 605 -7.65 13.39 1.27
C ILE A 605 -6.49 12.69 2.00
N TYR A 606 -5.78 13.39 2.87
CA TYR A 606 -4.60 12.87 3.57
C TYR A 606 -4.90 12.57 5.05
N ASN A 607 -4.60 11.35 5.49
CA ASN A 607 -4.64 10.98 6.92
C ASN A 607 -3.54 11.73 7.73
N LYS A 608 -3.52 11.60 9.07
CA LYS A 608 -2.56 12.33 9.92
C LYS A 608 -1.10 12.11 9.43
N SER A 609 -0.64 10.87 9.33
CA SER A 609 0.74 10.57 8.90
C SER A 609 1.07 11.06 7.48
N GLN A 610 0.09 11.13 6.58
CA GLN A 610 0.26 11.70 5.23
C GLN A 610 0.41 13.23 5.27
N ARG A 611 -0.37 13.93 6.11
CA ARG A 611 -0.18 15.37 6.34
C ARG A 611 1.14 15.65 7.07
N ASP A 612 1.54 14.77 7.98
CA ASP A 612 2.84 14.87 8.65
C ASP A 612 4.00 14.71 7.66
N LYS A 613 3.91 13.79 6.67
CA LYS A 613 4.87 13.68 5.56
C LYS A 613 4.88 14.94 4.68
N PHE A 614 3.71 15.44 4.30
CA PHE A 614 3.56 16.45 3.25
C PHE A 614 3.41 17.89 3.77
N ALA A 615 3.72 18.17 5.03
CA ALA A 615 3.47 19.49 5.60
C ALA A 615 4.16 20.65 4.88
N TRP A 616 5.37 20.43 4.35
CA TRP A 616 6.07 21.37 3.46
C TRP A 616 5.15 21.85 2.32
N ALA A 617 4.45 20.90 1.69
CA ALA A 617 3.49 21.17 0.63
C ALA A 617 2.14 21.74 1.14
N VAL A 618 1.76 21.50 2.39
CA VAL A 618 0.53 22.08 2.96
C VAL A 618 0.72 23.57 3.25
N ASP A 619 1.89 23.91 3.80
CA ASP A 619 2.29 25.25 4.23
C ASP A 619 2.61 26.15 3.02
N MET A 620 3.55 25.73 2.15
CA MET A 620 4.09 26.59 1.08
C MET A 620 3.16 26.85 -0.13
N THR A 621 2.02 26.16 -0.23
CA THR A 621 1.30 26.03 -1.51
C THR A 621 0.06 26.91 -1.59
N GLY A 622 0.04 27.86 -2.52
CA GLY A 622 -1.13 28.65 -2.88
C GLY A 622 -2.26 27.83 -3.54
N ALA A 623 -3.45 28.40 -3.64
CA ALA A 623 -4.58 27.76 -4.32
C ALA A 623 -4.40 27.75 -5.87
N ASP A 624 -3.58 28.67 -6.36
CA ASP A 624 -3.15 28.90 -7.74
C ASP A 624 -2.01 27.97 -8.21
N PHE A 625 -1.50 27.08 -7.36
CA PHE A 625 -0.36 26.23 -7.72
C PHE A 625 -0.65 25.32 -8.92
N ILE A 626 0.28 25.34 -9.87
CA ILE A 626 0.32 24.48 -11.05
C ILE A 626 1.66 23.72 -11.06
N PHE A 627 1.56 22.39 -11.13
CA PHE A 627 2.65 21.48 -11.50
C PHE A 627 2.90 21.58 -13.01
#